data_AF-A0A135VBM4-F1
#
_entry.id   AF-A0A135VBM4-F1
#
_cell.length_a   1.000
_cell.length_b   1.000
_cell.length_c   1.000
_cell.angle_alpha   90.00
_cell.angle_beta   90.00
_cell.angle_gamma   90.00
#
_symmetry.space_group_name_H-M   'P 1'
#
loop_
_entity.id
_entity.type
_entity.pdbx_description
1 polymer ?
#
loop_
_entity_poly.entity_id
_entity_poly.type
_entity_poly.pdbx_seq_one_letter_code
_entity_poly.pdbx_strand_id
1 'polypeptide(L)'
;MKRHPAVIMVATLLCVTALSLPIDAATLTSTQQDTTCQSSAGYGYLSDIPYQWQEINGFCHWSALSMALRHAGAPLDLHNLFAASGIGFSAGYIRYEELAVFLSGAMLRQMEPLPTIASFYGLSIDIYMDDDVGIGTAYGPAMVAWGLNYTDMDGWTDTLDLIRTTIDDGYPLAIWTDPYYLPPSDYDFARTQGLQSQDTGSGHSVLCVGYNDTAGEVRIMDPGVGAFGENFGFPNDGRWLYSVSYSTLQNAMMHMSYGSVVIRTGNGPSDDFTSSLASYICERLRGDRSSYGEGLENIFFANFGADAFRGLSYDLTKESIIAYLDDVSPNKDDRYYTLIILGLQIEMGITLQYLSYRESLKTLPRILADLDLEAFLESASPAVSHLALLSENASLIDPYYSINGTILTQTLTNIADLYDETDDLDAAIEFYEQDLEDIRGHLIAIADAWVAAADTLEAALQGTDITMQLVVVSGLAIVIAVVAILYRRRST
;
A
#
# COMPACT_ATOMS: atom_id res chain seq x y z
N MET A 1 11.28 -58.92 39.55
CA MET A 1 11.51 -58.95 38.09
C MET A 1 10.66 -57.84 37.49
N LYS A 2 11.18 -56.63 37.27
CA LYS A 2 11.96 -56.16 36.11
C LYS A 2 11.28 -56.48 34.78
N ARG A 3 10.52 -55.49 34.24
CA ARG A 3 10.28 -55.20 32.80
C ARG A 3 9.20 -54.12 32.65
N HIS A 4 9.56 -52.83 32.73
CA HIS A 4 8.70 -51.72 32.25
C HIS A 4 9.40 -50.49 31.62
N PRO A 5 10.75 -50.40 31.42
CA PRO A 5 11.30 -49.22 30.74
C PRO A 5 11.10 -49.25 29.21
N ALA A 6 10.95 -50.43 28.60
CA ALA A 6 10.83 -50.55 27.14
C ALA A 6 9.44 -50.15 26.59
N VAL A 7 8.38 -50.31 27.38
CA VAL A 7 7.00 -49.98 26.94
C VAL A 7 6.76 -48.47 26.93
N ILE A 8 7.40 -47.75 27.86
CA ILE A 8 7.30 -46.27 27.93
C ILE A 8 8.07 -45.64 26.76
N MET A 9 9.28 -46.14 26.44
CA MET A 9 10.10 -45.58 25.36
C MET A 9 9.48 -45.78 23.96
N VAL A 10 8.79 -46.91 23.74
CA VAL A 10 8.08 -47.18 22.47
C VAL A 10 6.81 -46.35 22.36
N ALA A 11 6.10 -46.09 23.46
CA ALA A 11 4.93 -45.19 23.47
C ALA A 11 5.33 -43.73 23.24
N THR A 12 6.45 -43.27 23.80
CA THR A 12 6.97 -41.91 23.55
C THR A 12 7.46 -41.74 22.10
N LEU A 13 8.11 -42.75 21.53
CA LEU A 13 8.58 -42.70 20.13
C LEU A 13 7.41 -42.72 19.13
N LEU A 14 6.35 -43.49 19.41
CA LEU A 14 5.12 -43.52 18.60
C LEU A 14 4.29 -42.23 18.70
N CYS A 15 4.31 -41.52 19.83
CA CYS A 15 3.65 -40.22 19.95
C CYS A 15 4.43 -39.09 19.25
N VAL A 16 5.77 -39.20 19.16
CA VAL A 16 6.60 -38.20 18.45
C VAL A 16 6.56 -38.40 16.93
N THR A 17 6.39 -39.63 16.43
CA THR A 17 6.25 -39.89 14.98
C THR A 17 4.82 -39.76 14.46
N ALA A 18 3.80 -39.73 15.33
CA ALA A 18 2.40 -39.53 14.94
C ALA A 18 1.95 -38.06 14.87
N LEU A 19 2.83 -37.10 15.18
CA LEU A 19 2.54 -35.65 15.14
C LEU A 19 3.13 -34.92 13.94
N SER A 20 3.88 -35.59 13.07
CA SER A 20 4.20 -35.08 11.73
C SER A 20 3.05 -35.46 10.79
N LEU A 21 1.91 -34.78 10.94
CA LEU A 21 0.93 -34.72 9.85
C LEU A 21 1.59 -33.94 8.70
N PRO A 22 1.52 -34.43 7.45
CA PRO A 22 1.79 -33.56 6.33
C PRO A 22 0.70 -32.49 6.35
N ILE A 23 1.07 -31.27 6.74
CA ILE A 23 0.28 -30.09 6.42
C ILE A 23 0.45 -29.98 4.90
N ASP A 24 -0.61 -30.29 4.17
CA ASP A 24 -0.68 -30.01 2.75
C ASP A 24 -0.59 -28.49 2.61
N ALA A 25 0.63 -27.98 2.38
CA ALA A 25 0.85 -26.62 1.95
C ALA A 25 -0.05 -26.40 0.73
N ALA A 26 -1.05 -25.52 0.88
CA ALA A 26 -1.84 -25.05 -0.24
C ALA A 26 -0.84 -24.42 -1.22
N THR A 27 -0.44 -25.20 -2.21
CA THR A 27 0.58 -24.79 -3.15
C THR A 27 -0.05 -23.64 -3.92
N LEU A 28 0.51 -22.43 -3.79
CA LEU A 28 0.28 -21.33 -4.72
C LEU A 28 0.77 -21.82 -6.09
N THR A 29 -0.06 -22.60 -6.77
CA THR A 29 0.25 -23.10 -8.11
C THR A 29 0.23 -21.89 -9.03
N SER A 30 1.43 -21.41 -9.35
CA SER A 30 1.66 -20.51 -10.49
C SER A 30 1.01 -21.16 -11.71
N THR A 31 -0.14 -20.64 -12.09
CA THR A 31 -0.73 -20.90 -13.39
C THR A 31 -0.24 -19.76 -14.25
N GLN A 32 0.93 -19.94 -14.86
CA GLN A 32 1.34 -19.09 -15.97
C GLN A 32 0.20 -19.18 -17.00
N GLN A 33 -0.53 -18.08 -17.19
CA GLN A 33 -1.48 -18.02 -18.30
C GLN A 33 -0.64 -18.14 -19.58
N ASP A 34 -1.00 -19.07 -20.46
CA ASP A 34 -0.43 -19.18 -21.81
C ASP A 34 -0.79 -17.92 -22.58
N THR A 35 -0.06 -16.83 -22.35
CA THR A 35 -0.25 -15.56 -23.05
C THR A 35 0.32 -15.69 -24.45
N THR A 36 -0.48 -15.35 -25.46
CA THR A 36 0.02 -15.33 -26.84
C THR A 36 0.67 -13.98 -27.13
N CYS A 37 2.00 -13.96 -27.19
CA CYS A 37 2.72 -12.84 -27.78
C CYS A 37 2.65 -12.95 -29.30
N GLN A 38 2.10 -11.92 -29.94
CA GLN A 38 2.13 -11.76 -31.39
C GLN A 38 3.21 -10.74 -31.73
N SER A 39 4.43 -11.20 -31.98
CA SER A 39 5.55 -10.34 -32.38
C SER A 39 6.00 -10.61 -33.82
N SER A 40 6.35 -9.52 -34.51
CA SER A 40 6.96 -9.50 -35.85
C SER A 40 7.81 -8.23 -35.98
N ALA A 41 8.58 -8.10 -37.06
CA ALA A 41 9.42 -6.92 -37.24
C ALA A 41 8.58 -5.62 -37.22
N GLY A 42 8.80 -4.78 -36.20
CA GLY A 42 8.11 -3.49 -36.01
C GLY A 42 6.69 -3.59 -35.46
N TYR A 43 6.29 -4.74 -34.91
CA TYR A 43 4.99 -4.93 -34.27
C TYR A 43 5.06 -5.98 -33.17
N GLY A 44 4.57 -5.64 -31.98
CA GLY A 44 4.40 -6.56 -30.87
C GLY A 44 3.07 -6.32 -30.17
N TYR A 45 2.39 -7.39 -29.76
CA TYR A 45 1.17 -7.30 -28.95
C TYR A 45 1.03 -8.49 -28.02
N LEU A 46 0.77 -8.21 -26.75
CA LEU A 46 0.43 -9.17 -25.72
C LEU A 46 -1.09 -9.23 -25.57
N SER A 47 -1.68 -10.38 -25.85
CA SER A 47 -3.09 -10.64 -25.59
C SER A 47 -3.30 -11.24 -24.19
N ASP A 48 -4.56 -11.27 -23.75
CA ASP A 48 -5.02 -12.01 -22.57
C ASP A 48 -4.45 -11.53 -21.22
N ILE A 49 -3.89 -10.32 -21.18
CA ILE A 49 -3.54 -9.64 -19.92
C ILE A 49 -4.85 -9.30 -19.18
N PRO A 50 -5.03 -9.75 -17.92
CA PRO A 50 -6.24 -9.47 -17.17
C PRO A 50 -6.30 -7.98 -16.81
N TYR A 51 -7.36 -7.30 -17.25
CA TYR A 51 -7.58 -5.91 -16.87
C TYR A 51 -7.90 -5.76 -15.37
N GLN A 52 -7.28 -4.77 -14.73
CA GLN A 52 -7.55 -4.36 -13.36
C GLN A 52 -7.95 -2.89 -13.35
N TRP A 53 -9.20 -2.60 -13.00
CA TRP A 53 -9.68 -1.24 -12.77
C TRP A 53 -9.18 -0.73 -11.41
N GLN A 54 -8.85 0.56 -11.31
CA GLN A 54 -8.35 1.14 -10.06
C GLN A 54 -9.43 1.40 -9.01
N GLU A 55 -10.71 1.30 -9.37
CA GLU A 55 -11.90 1.48 -8.52
C GLU A 55 -12.13 2.92 -8.03
N ILE A 56 -11.06 3.63 -7.66
CA ILE A 56 -11.07 5.01 -7.20
C ILE A 56 -9.76 5.70 -7.59
N ASN A 57 -9.78 7.03 -7.70
CA ASN A 57 -8.57 7.79 -7.95
C ASN A 57 -7.52 7.57 -6.83
N GLY A 58 -6.26 7.35 -7.21
CA GLY A 58 -5.13 7.14 -6.29
C GLY A 58 -4.55 5.72 -6.28
N PHE A 59 -5.15 4.76 -7.00
CA PHE A 59 -4.66 3.37 -7.08
C PHE A 59 -4.12 2.96 -8.46
N CYS A 60 -3.87 3.92 -9.35
CA CYS A 60 -3.50 3.65 -10.75
C CYS A 60 -2.19 2.87 -10.86
N HIS A 61 -1.17 3.28 -10.09
CA HIS A 61 0.10 2.58 -9.98
C HIS A 61 -0.08 1.11 -9.58
N TRP A 62 -0.78 0.87 -8.47
CA TRP A 62 -1.02 -0.48 -7.96
C TRP A 62 -1.87 -1.33 -8.91
N SER A 63 -2.80 -0.71 -9.64
CA SER A 63 -3.63 -1.41 -10.63
C SER A 63 -2.84 -1.80 -11.87
N ALA A 64 -2.00 -0.89 -12.38
CA ALA A 64 -1.07 -1.19 -13.47
C ALA A 64 -0.10 -2.31 -13.08
N LEU A 65 0.47 -2.25 -11.88
CA LEU A 65 1.32 -3.31 -11.35
C LEU A 65 0.58 -4.63 -11.14
N SER A 66 -0.67 -4.61 -10.64
CA SER A 66 -1.47 -5.83 -10.49
C SER A 66 -1.65 -6.57 -11.81
N MET A 67 -1.90 -5.84 -12.91
CA MET A 67 -1.96 -6.43 -14.25
C MET A 67 -0.62 -7.07 -14.65
N ALA A 68 0.50 -6.37 -14.43
CA ALA A 68 1.85 -6.90 -14.72
C ALA A 68 2.25 -8.09 -13.83
N LEU A 69 1.94 -8.06 -12.54
CA LEU A 69 2.20 -9.13 -11.56
C LEU A 69 1.42 -10.40 -11.93
N ARG A 70 0.14 -10.25 -12.27
CA ARG A 70 -0.71 -11.37 -12.72
C ARG A 70 -0.23 -11.97 -14.02
N HIS A 71 0.23 -11.14 -14.94
CA HIS A 71 0.90 -11.60 -16.16
C HIS A 71 2.17 -12.40 -15.86
N ALA A 72 2.97 -11.94 -14.88
CA ALA A 72 4.17 -12.66 -14.41
C ALA A 72 3.85 -13.89 -13.52
N GLY A 73 2.58 -14.28 -13.38
CA GLY A 73 2.17 -15.50 -12.67
C GLY A 73 1.90 -15.33 -11.17
N ALA A 74 2.02 -14.11 -10.61
CA ALA A 74 1.63 -13.85 -9.23
C ALA A 74 0.12 -13.59 -9.14
N PRO A 75 -0.65 -14.32 -8.30
CA PRO A 75 -2.12 -14.21 -8.23
C PRO A 75 -2.61 -12.97 -7.45
N LEU A 76 -2.05 -11.80 -7.78
CA LEU A 76 -2.24 -10.53 -7.08
C LEU A 76 -3.20 -9.62 -7.86
N ASP A 77 -4.51 -9.77 -7.63
CA ASP A 77 -5.47 -8.69 -7.93
C ASP A 77 -5.16 -7.45 -7.06
N LEU A 78 -5.81 -6.31 -7.33
CA LEU A 78 -5.54 -5.06 -6.61
C LEU A 78 -5.63 -5.21 -5.09
N HIS A 79 -6.65 -5.91 -4.59
CA HIS A 79 -6.88 -6.09 -3.16
C HIS A 79 -5.90 -7.06 -2.52
N ASN A 80 -5.49 -8.12 -3.22
CA ASN A 80 -4.41 -8.99 -2.78
C ASN A 80 -3.08 -8.25 -2.74
N LEU A 81 -2.83 -7.41 -3.74
CA LEU A 81 -1.62 -6.60 -3.79
C LEU A 81 -1.55 -5.67 -2.59
N PHE A 82 -2.67 -5.04 -2.19
CA PHE A 82 -2.70 -4.18 -1.00
C PHE A 82 -2.27 -4.88 0.29
N ALA A 83 -2.64 -6.15 0.44
CA ALA A 83 -2.26 -6.97 1.59
C ALA A 83 -0.82 -7.48 1.46
N ALA A 84 -0.46 -8.05 0.31
CA ALA A 84 0.83 -8.67 0.06
C ALA A 84 2.00 -7.68 0.01
N SER A 85 1.73 -6.42 -0.33
CA SER A 85 2.73 -5.34 -0.33
C SER A 85 2.77 -4.57 0.99
N GLY A 86 1.92 -4.90 1.96
CA GLY A 86 1.82 -4.19 3.24
C GLY A 86 1.23 -2.78 3.16
N ILE A 87 0.86 -2.27 1.97
CA ILE A 87 0.40 -0.88 1.83
C ILE A 87 -0.95 -0.64 2.53
N GLY A 88 -1.83 -1.65 2.56
CA GLY A 88 -3.08 -1.55 3.34
C GLY A 88 -2.82 -1.43 4.83
N PHE A 89 -1.63 -1.81 5.29
CA PHE A 89 -1.20 -1.79 6.69
C PHE A 89 -0.13 -0.72 6.96
N SER A 90 0.11 0.17 5.99
CA SER A 90 1.12 1.21 6.05
C SER A 90 0.47 2.58 6.08
N ALA A 91 1.03 3.50 6.87
CA ALA A 91 0.66 4.92 6.85
C ALA A 91 1.90 5.75 7.21
N GLY A 92 1.94 6.98 6.70
CA GLY A 92 3.00 7.94 7.00
C GLY A 92 2.40 9.31 7.36
N TYR A 93 3.01 9.98 8.33
CA TYR A 93 2.65 11.34 8.71
C TYR A 93 3.92 12.17 8.92
N ILE A 94 4.01 13.30 8.22
CA ILE A 94 5.14 14.22 8.31
C ILE A 94 4.69 15.47 9.09
N ARG A 95 5.37 15.75 10.21
CA ARG A 95 4.96 16.74 11.22
C ARG A 95 5.03 18.20 10.74
N TYR A 96 4.24 19.03 11.42
CA TYR A 96 3.93 20.46 11.26
C TYR A 96 5.05 21.47 10.96
N GLU A 97 6.33 21.18 11.23
CA GLU A 97 7.42 22.12 10.96
C GLU A 97 7.84 22.12 9.48
N GLU A 98 7.35 21.17 8.67
CA GLU A 98 7.85 20.99 7.31
C GLU A 98 6.79 20.92 6.20
N LEU A 99 5.60 20.30 6.35
CA LEU A 99 4.55 20.31 5.29
C LEU A 99 3.12 19.84 5.74
N ALA A 100 2.94 19.24 6.93
CA ALA A 100 1.67 18.68 7.44
C ALA A 100 0.95 17.72 6.46
N VAL A 101 1.61 16.61 6.08
CA VAL A 101 1.09 15.66 5.08
C VAL A 101 0.83 14.30 5.69
N PHE A 102 -0.40 13.81 5.55
CA PHE A 102 -0.76 12.42 5.79
C PHE A 102 -0.68 11.64 4.47
N LEU A 103 0.12 10.58 4.46
CA LEU A 103 0.31 9.69 3.32
C LEU A 103 -0.28 8.32 3.65
N SER A 104 -1.30 7.90 2.91
CA SER A 104 -1.73 6.51 2.91
C SER A 104 -0.60 5.61 2.44
N GLY A 105 -0.60 4.32 2.81
CA GLY A 105 0.36 3.36 2.28
C GLY A 105 0.33 3.26 0.76
N ALA A 106 -0.82 3.55 0.13
CA ALA A 106 -0.93 3.58 -1.32
C ALA A 106 -0.21 4.77 -1.98
N MET A 107 0.08 5.84 -1.24
CA MET A 107 0.83 7.01 -1.70
C MET A 107 2.25 7.06 -1.13
N LEU A 108 2.47 6.44 0.03
CA LEU A 108 3.74 6.42 0.72
C LEU A 108 4.75 5.54 -0.03
N ARG A 109 5.76 6.17 -0.62
CA ARG A 109 6.92 5.48 -1.24
C ARG A 109 6.49 4.31 -2.14
N GLN A 110 5.65 4.58 -3.13
CA GLN A 110 5.00 3.55 -3.97
C GLN A 110 5.94 2.48 -4.57
N MET A 111 7.22 2.83 -4.78
CA MET A 111 8.23 1.91 -5.30
C MET A 111 8.92 1.03 -4.25
N GLU A 112 8.91 1.45 -2.99
CA GLU A 112 9.62 0.77 -1.89
C GLU A 112 9.09 -0.64 -1.59
N PRO A 113 7.77 -0.94 -1.68
CA PRO A 113 7.28 -2.30 -1.47
C PRO A 113 7.63 -3.32 -2.57
N LEU A 114 8.14 -2.87 -3.74
CA LEU A 114 8.34 -3.76 -4.89
C LEU A 114 9.37 -4.87 -4.65
N PRO A 115 10.58 -4.61 -4.08
CA PRO A 115 11.53 -5.67 -3.75
C PRO A 115 10.95 -6.72 -2.79
N THR A 116 10.12 -6.29 -1.83
CA THR A 116 9.44 -7.18 -0.89
C THR A 116 8.45 -8.10 -1.62
N ILE A 117 7.61 -7.55 -2.51
CA ILE A 117 6.72 -8.35 -3.36
C ILE A 117 7.53 -9.32 -4.24
N ALA A 118 8.63 -8.83 -4.84
CA ALA A 118 9.50 -9.63 -5.69
C ALA A 118 10.09 -10.83 -4.93
N SER A 119 10.55 -10.60 -3.70
CA SER A 119 11.06 -11.65 -2.82
C SER A 119 10.00 -12.68 -2.48
N PHE A 120 8.81 -12.24 -2.06
CA PHE A 120 7.73 -13.13 -1.65
C PHE A 120 7.23 -14.02 -2.78
N TYR A 121 7.07 -13.48 -3.99
CA TYR A 121 6.52 -14.21 -5.13
C TYR A 121 7.59 -14.76 -6.09
N GLY A 122 8.86 -14.55 -5.78
CA GLY A 122 9.98 -14.99 -6.63
C GLY A 122 9.96 -14.34 -8.00
N LEU A 123 9.77 -13.04 -8.06
CA LEU A 123 9.73 -12.25 -9.29
C LEU A 123 11.05 -11.49 -9.47
N SER A 124 11.32 -11.08 -10.70
CA SER A 124 12.35 -10.07 -11.00
C SER A 124 11.63 -8.77 -11.33
N ILE A 125 11.98 -7.70 -10.60
CA ILE A 125 11.44 -6.36 -10.86
C ILE A 125 12.59 -5.46 -11.26
N ASP A 126 12.48 -4.89 -12.45
CA ASP A 126 13.44 -3.95 -13.00
C ASP A 126 12.76 -2.59 -13.15
N ILE A 127 13.38 -1.57 -12.56
CA ILE A 127 12.89 -0.20 -12.60
C ILE A 127 13.79 0.63 -13.51
N TYR A 128 13.18 1.45 -14.35
CA TYR A 128 13.86 2.32 -15.31
C TYR A 128 13.35 3.75 -15.14
N MET A 129 14.23 4.72 -15.26
CA MET A 129 13.89 6.14 -15.14
C MET A 129 14.99 6.98 -15.78
N ASP A 130 14.62 8.13 -16.36
CA ASP A 130 15.54 9.18 -16.76
C ASP A 130 15.75 10.13 -15.56
N ASP A 131 16.92 10.08 -14.94
CA ASP A 131 17.17 10.87 -13.72
C ASP A 131 17.60 12.33 -13.98
N ASP A 132 17.71 12.73 -15.25
CA ASP A 132 18.11 14.08 -15.66
C ASP A 132 16.91 14.99 -16.02
N VAL A 133 15.70 14.45 -16.13
CA VAL A 133 14.49 15.21 -16.49
C VAL A 133 13.37 15.05 -15.48
N GLY A 134 12.43 16.01 -15.47
CA GLY A 134 11.17 15.91 -14.72
C GLY A 134 11.37 15.60 -13.24
N ILE A 135 10.54 14.68 -12.73
CA ILE A 135 10.58 14.23 -11.32
C ILE A 135 11.82 13.41 -10.97
N GLY A 136 12.50 12.82 -11.96
CA GLY A 136 13.64 11.91 -11.85
C GLY A 136 14.84 12.55 -11.18
N THR A 137 15.05 13.85 -11.42
CA THR A 137 16.09 14.66 -10.76
C THR A 137 16.02 14.65 -9.23
N ALA A 138 14.81 14.47 -8.67
CA ALA A 138 14.60 14.33 -7.24
C ALA A 138 14.32 12.88 -6.83
N TYR A 139 13.58 12.14 -7.68
CA TYR A 139 13.10 10.80 -7.37
C TYR A 139 14.19 9.73 -7.48
N GLY A 140 15.14 9.85 -8.42
CA GLY A 140 16.29 8.94 -8.57
C GLY A 140 17.14 8.88 -7.31
N PRO A 141 17.65 10.01 -6.80
CA PRO A 141 18.36 10.05 -5.52
C PRO A 141 17.53 9.51 -4.34
N ALA A 142 16.23 9.81 -4.30
CA ALA A 142 15.35 9.30 -3.25
C ALA A 142 15.18 7.78 -3.30
N MET A 143 15.02 7.20 -4.50
CA MET A 143 14.94 5.76 -4.70
C MET A 143 16.21 5.05 -4.25
N VAL A 144 17.39 5.58 -4.59
CA VAL A 144 18.67 5.02 -4.11
C VAL A 144 18.76 5.10 -2.60
N ALA A 145 18.32 6.21 -1.99
CA ALA A 145 18.27 6.35 -0.55
C ALA A 145 17.30 5.36 0.12
N TRP A 146 16.26 4.91 -0.59
CA TRP A 146 15.35 3.84 -0.15
C TRP A 146 15.88 2.43 -0.46
N GLY A 147 17.12 2.29 -0.93
CA GLY A 147 17.72 1.00 -1.24
C GLY A 147 17.24 0.39 -2.55
N LEU A 148 16.56 1.16 -3.41
CA LEU A 148 16.09 0.70 -4.71
C LEU A 148 17.16 0.92 -5.78
N ASN A 149 17.35 -0.10 -6.61
CA ASN A 149 18.16 0.03 -7.82
C ASN A 149 17.24 0.39 -8.99
N TYR A 150 17.68 1.29 -9.85
CA TYR A 150 17.06 1.57 -11.14
C TYR A 150 18.11 1.63 -12.25
N THR A 151 17.66 1.43 -13.48
CA THR A 151 18.46 1.63 -14.68
C THR A 151 18.15 3.01 -15.23
N ASP A 152 19.18 3.84 -15.36
CA ASP A 152 19.05 5.16 -15.98
C ASP A 152 18.73 5.04 -17.48
N MET A 153 17.91 5.95 -18.00
CA MET A 153 17.48 5.99 -19.40
C MET A 153 17.73 7.38 -19.99
N ASP A 154 18.24 7.43 -21.24
CA ASP A 154 18.44 8.69 -21.96
C ASP A 154 17.20 9.01 -22.82
N GLY A 155 16.13 9.39 -22.14
CA GLY A 155 14.90 9.89 -22.73
C GLY A 155 14.10 8.91 -23.59
N TRP A 156 13.47 9.45 -24.64
CA TRP A 156 12.44 8.74 -25.41
C TRP A 156 12.96 7.57 -26.26
N THR A 157 14.18 7.67 -26.80
CA THR A 157 14.71 6.61 -27.67
C THR A 157 14.90 5.32 -26.88
N ASP A 158 15.55 5.42 -25.73
CA ASP A 158 15.77 4.28 -24.82
C ASP A 158 14.44 3.73 -24.30
N THR A 159 13.50 4.62 -23.95
CA THR A 159 12.15 4.24 -23.53
C THR A 159 11.40 3.44 -24.60
N LEU A 160 11.45 3.88 -25.86
CA LEU A 160 10.77 3.20 -26.95
C LEU A 160 11.41 1.84 -27.25
N ASP A 161 12.74 1.74 -27.16
CA ASP A 161 13.45 0.47 -27.28
C ASP A 161 13.16 -0.48 -26.12
N LEU A 162 12.98 0.04 -24.90
CA LEU A 162 12.52 -0.73 -23.75
C LEU A 162 11.09 -1.28 -23.97
N ILE A 163 10.16 -0.44 -24.45
CA ILE A 163 8.80 -0.89 -24.80
C ILE A 163 8.85 -2.03 -25.81
N ARG A 164 9.63 -1.88 -26.89
CA ARG A 164 9.75 -2.93 -27.92
C ARG A 164 10.30 -4.23 -27.34
N THR A 165 11.44 -4.13 -26.65
CA THR A 165 12.17 -5.30 -26.14
C THR A 165 11.33 -6.06 -25.12
N THR A 166 10.68 -5.37 -24.18
CA THR A 166 9.86 -6.00 -23.15
C THR A 166 8.64 -6.72 -23.74
N ILE A 167 7.94 -6.07 -24.67
CA ILE A 167 6.80 -6.67 -25.37
C ILE A 167 7.24 -7.87 -26.22
N ASP A 168 8.35 -7.77 -26.95
CA ASP A 168 8.87 -8.87 -27.76
C ASP A 168 9.31 -10.06 -26.89
N ASP A 169 9.85 -9.79 -25.70
CA ASP A 169 10.19 -10.79 -24.67
C ASP A 169 8.95 -11.38 -23.98
N GLY A 170 7.75 -10.85 -24.26
CA GLY A 170 6.49 -11.36 -23.72
C GLY A 170 6.05 -10.71 -22.41
N TYR A 171 6.62 -9.57 -22.00
CA TYR A 171 6.30 -8.88 -20.75
C TYR A 171 5.73 -7.48 -20.99
N PRO A 172 4.60 -7.11 -20.37
CA PRO A 172 4.09 -5.76 -20.46
C PRO A 172 4.96 -4.80 -19.64
N LEU A 173 4.88 -3.51 -19.97
CA LEU A 173 5.64 -2.45 -19.30
C LEU A 173 4.68 -1.51 -18.56
N ALA A 174 4.76 -1.46 -17.24
CA ALA A 174 4.04 -0.45 -16.47
C ALA A 174 4.81 0.87 -16.58
N ILE A 175 4.13 1.96 -16.95
CA ILE A 175 4.77 3.27 -17.17
C ILE A 175 4.06 4.34 -16.36
N TRP A 176 4.77 5.42 -16.07
CA TRP A 176 4.21 6.65 -15.51
C TRP A 176 3.93 7.66 -16.61
N THR A 177 2.76 8.27 -16.55
CA THR A 177 2.24 9.18 -17.57
C THR A 177 1.52 10.35 -16.95
N ASP A 178 1.58 11.50 -17.60
CA ASP A 178 0.71 12.64 -17.32
C ASP A 178 -0.65 12.44 -18.02
N PRO A 179 -1.76 12.32 -17.26
CA PRO A 179 -3.09 12.09 -17.82
C PRO A 179 -3.57 13.23 -18.73
N TYR A 180 -3.02 14.44 -18.60
CA TYR A 180 -3.31 15.57 -19.48
C TYR A 180 -3.17 15.21 -20.96
N TYR A 181 -2.13 14.42 -21.29
CA TYR A 181 -1.81 14.02 -22.66
C TYR A 181 -2.53 12.74 -23.12
N LEU A 182 -3.20 12.01 -22.23
CA LEU A 182 -3.84 10.74 -22.57
C LEU A 182 -5.20 10.95 -23.26
N PRO A 183 -5.53 10.17 -24.31
CA PRO A 183 -6.70 10.42 -25.13
C PRO A 183 -8.08 10.22 -24.48
N PRO A 184 -8.30 9.38 -23.45
CA PRO A 184 -9.64 9.21 -22.87
C PRO A 184 -10.25 10.53 -22.39
N SER A 185 -11.55 10.70 -22.62
CA SER A 185 -12.29 11.90 -22.23
C SER A 185 -12.43 12.07 -20.71
N ASP A 186 -12.16 11.02 -19.92
CA ASP A 186 -12.05 11.13 -18.45
C ASP A 186 -11.09 12.24 -18.07
N TYR A 187 -9.99 12.39 -18.81
CA TYR A 187 -8.96 13.39 -18.53
C TYR A 187 -9.25 14.77 -19.14
N ASP A 188 -10.44 14.99 -19.72
CA ASP A 188 -10.79 16.30 -20.32
C ASP A 188 -10.83 17.42 -19.28
N PHE A 189 -11.12 17.13 -18.01
CA PHE A 189 -11.05 18.13 -16.94
C PHE A 189 -9.63 18.66 -16.78
N ALA A 190 -8.62 17.78 -16.78
CA ALA A 190 -7.21 18.16 -16.66
C ALA A 190 -6.78 19.02 -17.85
N ARG A 191 -7.19 18.64 -19.07
CA ARG A 191 -6.95 19.44 -20.29
C ARG A 191 -7.63 20.80 -20.25
N THR A 192 -8.89 20.84 -19.83
CA THR A 192 -9.70 22.05 -19.78
C THR A 192 -9.16 23.05 -18.76
N GLN A 193 -8.64 22.55 -17.64
CA GLN A 193 -8.10 23.36 -16.54
C GLN A 193 -6.58 23.62 -16.69
N GLY A 194 -5.91 23.04 -17.69
CA GLY A 194 -4.47 23.19 -17.88
C GLY A 194 -3.63 22.47 -16.81
N LEU A 195 -4.18 21.44 -16.17
CA LEU A 195 -3.55 20.70 -15.07
C LEU A 195 -2.57 19.66 -15.63
N GLN A 196 -1.32 20.06 -15.82
CA GLN A 196 -0.23 19.14 -16.17
C GLN A 196 0.44 18.60 -14.91
N SER A 197 1.02 17.40 -14.99
CA SER A 197 1.70 16.73 -13.88
C SER A 197 2.83 17.56 -13.29
N GLN A 198 3.59 18.27 -14.13
CA GLN A 198 4.69 19.13 -13.68
C GLN A 198 4.22 20.26 -12.74
N ASP A 199 2.99 20.74 -12.93
CA ASP A 199 2.44 21.89 -12.21
C ASP A 199 1.63 21.46 -10.98
N THR A 200 1.06 20.26 -11.03
CA THR A 200 0.13 19.75 -10.01
C THR A 200 0.73 18.67 -9.12
N GLY A 201 1.87 18.09 -9.51
CA GLY A 201 2.40 16.88 -8.90
C GLY A 201 1.53 15.63 -9.14
N SER A 202 0.48 15.72 -9.96
CA SER A 202 -0.43 14.60 -10.22
C SER A 202 0.15 13.67 -11.28
N GLY A 203 0.48 12.43 -10.93
CA GLY A 203 0.94 11.41 -11.87
C GLY A 203 -0.14 10.36 -12.14
N HIS A 204 -0.02 9.66 -13.27
CA HIS A 204 -0.85 8.48 -13.58
C HIS A 204 0.02 7.30 -13.97
N SER A 205 -0.50 6.08 -13.87
CA SER A 205 0.21 4.89 -14.33
C SER A 205 -0.69 3.98 -15.14
N VAL A 206 -0.12 3.48 -16.24
CA VAL A 206 -0.80 2.64 -17.22
C VAL A 206 0.11 1.48 -17.64
N LEU A 207 -0.46 0.48 -18.31
CA LEU A 207 0.28 -0.68 -18.77
C LEU A 207 0.38 -0.70 -20.30
N CYS A 208 1.60 -0.62 -20.83
CA CYS A 208 1.88 -0.86 -22.24
C CYS A 208 1.82 -2.36 -22.54
N VAL A 209 1.04 -2.72 -23.55
CA VAL A 209 0.79 -4.12 -23.95
C VAL A 209 1.06 -4.38 -25.43
N GLY A 210 1.50 -3.37 -26.18
CA GLY A 210 1.91 -3.55 -27.57
C GLY A 210 2.44 -2.29 -28.21
N TYR A 211 3.06 -2.44 -29.37
CA TYR A 211 3.59 -1.36 -30.19
C TYR A 211 3.41 -1.65 -31.68
N ASN A 212 3.39 -0.60 -32.50
CA ASN A 212 3.32 -0.69 -33.96
C ASN A 212 4.12 0.45 -34.58
N ASP A 213 5.31 0.14 -35.10
CA ASP A 213 6.22 1.13 -35.69
C ASP A 213 5.71 1.68 -37.03
N THR A 214 4.87 0.93 -37.75
CA THR A 214 4.28 1.40 -39.01
C THR A 214 3.21 2.47 -38.76
N ALA A 215 2.41 2.29 -37.71
CA ALA A 215 1.42 3.28 -37.28
C ALA A 215 2.04 4.39 -36.41
N GLY A 216 3.20 4.12 -35.79
CA GLY A 216 3.80 5.01 -34.79
C GLY A 216 2.98 5.07 -33.51
N GLU A 217 2.49 3.93 -33.02
CA GLU A 217 1.56 3.83 -31.90
C GLU A 217 1.95 2.77 -30.87
N VAL A 218 1.61 3.03 -29.60
CA VAL A 218 1.65 2.08 -28.48
C VAL A 218 0.22 1.77 -28.05
N ARG A 219 -0.04 0.52 -27.67
CA ARG A 219 -1.32 0.09 -27.09
C ARG A 219 -1.22 0.01 -25.58
N ILE A 220 -2.18 0.63 -24.90
CA ILE A 220 -2.18 0.85 -23.45
C ILE A 220 -3.47 0.30 -22.82
N MET A 221 -3.32 -0.38 -21.69
CA MET A 221 -4.37 -0.68 -20.73
C MET A 221 -4.32 0.36 -19.59
N ASP A 222 -5.36 1.17 -19.49
CA ASP A 222 -5.44 2.28 -18.56
C ASP A 222 -6.40 1.94 -17.40
N PRO A 223 -5.88 1.76 -16.17
CA PRO A 223 -6.70 1.45 -15.01
C PRO A 223 -7.50 2.66 -14.52
N GLY A 224 -7.15 3.89 -14.92
CA GLY A 224 -7.76 5.13 -14.44
C GLY A 224 -9.00 5.58 -15.19
N VAL A 225 -9.26 5.00 -16.35
CA VAL A 225 -10.50 5.22 -17.08
C VAL A 225 -11.70 4.78 -16.22
N GLY A 226 -12.61 5.73 -15.95
CA GLY A 226 -13.79 5.52 -15.10
C GLY A 226 -13.55 5.67 -13.60
N ALA A 227 -12.38 6.15 -13.16
CA ALA A 227 -12.07 6.30 -11.74
C ALA A 227 -12.58 7.61 -11.10
N PHE A 228 -13.08 8.56 -11.89
CA PHE A 228 -13.58 9.86 -11.41
C PHE A 228 -14.48 10.54 -12.47
N GLY A 229 -15.14 11.63 -12.08
CA GLY A 229 -15.98 12.47 -12.94
C GLY A 229 -17.31 11.84 -13.34
N GLU A 230 -17.93 12.38 -14.39
CA GLU A 230 -19.25 11.94 -14.87
C GLU A 230 -19.28 10.49 -15.35
N ASN A 231 -18.12 9.93 -15.73
CA ASN A 231 -17.97 8.56 -16.19
C ASN A 231 -17.50 7.61 -15.07
N PHE A 232 -17.65 7.99 -13.80
CA PHE A 232 -17.27 7.15 -12.67
C PHE A 232 -18.00 5.79 -12.72
N GLY A 233 -17.21 4.72 -12.63
CA GLY A 233 -17.65 3.34 -12.66
C GLY A 233 -16.77 2.46 -13.55
N PHE A 234 -16.88 1.15 -13.36
CA PHE A 234 -16.09 0.19 -14.12
C PHE A 234 -16.34 0.36 -15.65
N PRO A 235 -15.29 0.55 -16.47
CA PRO A 235 -15.42 0.88 -17.89
C PRO A 235 -15.78 -0.35 -18.75
N ASN A 236 -17.00 -0.86 -18.63
CA ASN A 236 -17.52 -2.02 -19.38
C ASN A 236 -17.59 -1.80 -20.91
N ASP A 237 -17.42 -0.57 -21.37
CA ASP A 237 -17.45 -0.13 -22.76
C ASP A 237 -16.09 -0.25 -23.49
N GLY A 238 -15.05 -0.72 -22.80
CA GLY A 238 -13.77 -1.10 -23.43
C GLY A 238 -12.79 0.03 -23.65
N ARG A 239 -13.15 1.27 -23.30
CA ARG A 239 -12.31 2.47 -23.41
C ARG A 239 -11.05 2.47 -22.52
N TRP A 240 -10.91 1.49 -21.65
CA TRP A 240 -9.68 1.24 -20.90
C TRP A 240 -8.54 0.67 -21.77
N LEU A 241 -8.81 0.16 -22.98
CA LEU A 241 -7.81 -0.29 -23.93
C LEU A 241 -7.81 0.59 -25.17
N TYR A 242 -6.70 1.27 -25.44
CA TYR A 242 -6.61 2.16 -26.61
C TYR A 242 -5.18 2.24 -27.16
N SER A 243 -5.06 2.76 -28.40
CA SER A 243 -3.77 3.14 -28.98
C SER A 243 -3.49 4.61 -28.73
N VAL A 244 -2.23 4.95 -28.51
CA VAL A 244 -1.70 6.31 -28.42
C VAL A 244 -0.51 6.45 -29.39
N SER A 245 -0.36 7.61 -30.03
CA SER A 245 0.80 7.84 -30.89
C SER A 245 2.09 7.96 -30.08
N TYR A 246 3.24 7.66 -30.70
CA TYR A 246 4.55 7.81 -30.08
C TYR A 246 4.80 9.24 -29.60
N SER A 247 4.38 10.25 -30.37
CA SER A 247 4.54 11.64 -29.96
C SER A 247 3.65 12.02 -28.77
N THR A 248 2.42 11.53 -28.71
CA THR A 248 1.54 11.76 -27.56
C THR A 248 2.05 11.04 -26.31
N LEU A 249 2.52 9.80 -26.45
CA LEU A 249 3.09 9.05 -25.33
C LEU A 249 4.38 9.68 -24.82
N GLN A 250 5.26 10.13 -25.72
CA GLN A 250 6.47 10.87 -25.35
C GLN A 250 6.14 12.07 -24.47
N ASN A 251 5.15 12.90 -24.86
CA ASN A 251 4.74 14.06 -24.06
C ASN A 251 4.16 13.64 -22.70
N ALA A 252 3.38 12.55 -22.67
CA ALA A 252 2.83 12.02 -21.43
C ALA A 252 3.93 11.54 -20.47
N MET A 253 5.02 10.95 -20.97
CA MET A 253 6.07 10.35 -20.14
C MET A 253 7.19 11.32 -19.75
N MET A 254 7.47 12.35 -20.57
CA MET A 254 8.64 13.22 -20.40
C MET A 254 8.69 13.91 -19.02
N HIS A 255 7.56 14.43 -18.53
CA HIS A 255 7.50 15.09 -17.22
C HIS A 255 7.49 14.09 -16.05
N MET A 256 7.16 12.83 -16.35
CA MET A 256 7.20 11.69 -15.44
C MET A 256 8.52 10.92 -15.55
N SER A 257 9.54 11.52 -16.16
CA SER A 257 10.91 10.99 -16.22
C SER A 257 11.01 9.62 -16.87
N TYR A 258 10.09 9.36 -17.78
CA TYR A 258 9.96 8.06 -18.45
C TYR A 258 9.91 6.87 -17.48
N GLY A 259 9.49 7.09 -16.23
CA GLY A 259 9.54 6.06 -15.20
C GLY A 259 8.74 4.82 -15.60
N SER A 260 9.41 3.67 -15.53
CA SER A 260 8.90 2.41 -16.07
C SER A 260 9.29 1.23 -15.18
N VAL A 261 8.41 0.24 -15.10
CA VAL A 261 8.60 -0.98 -14.29
C VAL A 261 8.29 -2.20 -15.14
N VAL A 262 9.24 -3.13 -15.19
CA VAL A 262 9.05 -4.46 -15.78
C VAL A 262 9.03 -5.49 -14.68
N ILE A 263 8.08 -6.42 -14.76
CA ILE A 263 7.97 -7.55 -13.85
C ILE A 263 8.12 -8.83 -14.66
N ARG A 264 9.08 -9.66 -14.29
CA ARG A 264 9.40 -10.93 -14.94
C ARG A 264 9.26 -12.08 -13.96
N THR A 265 8.97 -13.27 -14.48
CA THR A 265 9.04 -14.51 -13.68
C THR A 265 10.46 -14.74 -13.18
N GLY A 266 10.62 -15.04 -11.90
CA GLY A 266 11.89 -15.40 -11.28
C GLY A 266 11.90 -16.84 -10.75
N ASN A 267 12.47 -17.05 -9.57
CA ASN A 267 12.79 -18.37 -9.03
C ASN A 267 11.65 -19.03 -8.22
N GLY A 268 10.45 -18.44 -8.21
CA GLY A 268 9.29 -18.92 -7.45
C GLY A 268 9.26 -18.43 -5.99
N PRO A 269 8.12 -18.59 -5.29
CA PRO A 269 7.87 -17.96 -3.99
C PRO A 269 8.91 -18.34 -2.93
N SER A 270 9.13 -17.46 -1.95
CA SER A 270 10.02 -17.75 -0.82
C SER A 270 9.51 -18.92 0.03
N ASP A 271 10.42 -19.76 0.52
CA ASP A 271 10.12 -20.87 1.43
C ASP A 271 9.53 -20.39 2.78
N ASP A 272 9.80 -19.14 3.17
CA ASP A 272 9.36 -18.52 4.42
C ASP A 272 8.23 -17.49 4.24
N PHE A 273 7.54 -17.52 3.08
CA PHE A 273 6.52 -16.55 2.68
C PHE A 273 5.57 -16.14 3.80
N THR A 274 4.93 -17.11 4.46
CA THR A 274 3.92 -16.86 5.49
C THR A 274 4.50 -16.10 6.69
N SER A 275 5.65 -16.53 7.20
CA SER A 275 6.31 -15.88 8.34
C SER A 275 6.84 -14.49 7.97
N SER A 276 7.43 -14.34 6.79
CA SER A 276 8.04 -13.08 6.35
C SER A 276 6.98 -12.01 6.06
N LEU A 277 5.90 -12.37 5.36
CA LEU A 277 4.80 -11.44 5.08
C LEU A 277 4.09 -11.01 6.37
N ALA A 278 3.80 -11.95 7.27
CA ALA A 278 3.09 -11.62 8.50
C ALA A 278 3.95 -10.75 9.45
N SER A 279 5.26 -11.05 9.60
CA SER A 279 6.18 -10.19 10.35
C SER A 279 6.26 -8.79 9.75
N TYR A 280 6.39 -8.70 8.42
CA TYR A 280 6.38 -7.43 7.71
C TYR A 280 5.09 -6.63 7.95
N ILE A 281 3.92 -7.28 7.96
CA ILE A 281 2.65 -6.61 8.29
C ILE A 281 2.64 -6.12 9.76
N CYS A 282 3.13 -6.90 10.72
CA CYS A 282 3.25 -6.47 12.11
C CYS A 282 4.11 -5.20 12.24
N GLU A 283 5.26 -5.18 11.55
CA GLU A 283 6.18 -4.04 11.53
C GLU A 283 5.53 -2.80 10.90
N ARG A 284 4.83 -2.96 9.77
CA ARG A 284 4.10 -1.86 9.12
C ARG A 284 3.00 -1.28 10.00
N LEU A 285 2.18 -2.13 10.63
CA LEU A 285 1.14 -1.70 11.56
C LEU A 285 1.70 -0.91 12.75
N ARG A 286 2.79 -1.40 13.35
CA ARG A 286 3.43 -0.74 14.49
C ARG A 286 4.14 0.56 14.11
N GLY A 287 4.57 0.70 12.86
CA GLY A 287 5.39 1.83 12.44
C GLY A 287 6.88 1.62 12.66
N ASP A 288 7.37 0.38 12.60
CA ASP A 288 8.81 0.11 12.70
C ASP A 288 9.54 0.81 11.56
N ARG A 289 10.33 1.83 11.89
CA ARG A 289 11.00 2.69 10.91
C ARG A 289 11.91 1.92 9.95
N SER A 290 12.53 0.85 10.43
CA SER A 290 13.41 0.02 9.58
C SER A 290 12.62 -0.68 8.47
N SER A 291 11.38 -1.09 8.76
CA SER A 291 10.50 -1.69 7.76
C SER A 291 10.04 -0.73 6.67
N TYR A 292 10.01 0.59 6.95
CA TYR A 292 9.64 1.64 5.98
C TYR A 292 10.83 2.22 5.22
N GLY A 293 12.06 2.03 5.73
CA GLY A 293 13.29 2.55 5.16
C GLY A 293 14.49 2.22 6.03
N GLU A 294 15.09 1.06 5.79
CA GLU A 294 16.33 0.63 6.44
C GLU A 294 17.45 1.65 6.17
N GLY A 295 18.18 2.03 7.21
CA GLY A 295 19.22 3.06 7.17
C GLY A 295 18.72 4.51 7.21
N LEU A 296 17.41 4.74 7.16
CA LEU A 296 16.76 6.05 7.25
C LEU A 296 15.95 6.23 8.54
N GLU A 297 16.17 5.39 9.55
CA GLU A 297 15.36 5.35 10.78
C GLU A 297 15.47 6.65 11.59
N ASN A 298 16.54 7.41 11.38
CA ASN A 298 16.82 8.68 12.06
C ASN A 298 16.23 9.91 11.35
N ILE A 299 15.41 9.75 10.31
CA ILE A 299 14.63 10.88 9.79
C ILE A 299 13.60 11.27 10.88
N PHE A 300 13.93 12.30 11.67
CA PHE A 300 13.21 12.65 12.90
C PHE A 300 11.77 13.12 12.69
N PHE A 301 11.39 13.50 11.46
CA PHE A 301 10.15 14.23 11.18
C PHE A 301 8.99 13.37 10.68
N ALA A 302 9.23 12.08 10.41
CA ALA A 302 8.20 11.15 9.92
C ALA A 302 7.75 10.16 11.01
N ASN A 303 6.44 10.03 11.14
CA ASN A 303 5.77 9.00 11.93
C ASN A 303 5.17 7.97 10.99
N PHE A 304 5.22 6.70 11.35
CA PHE A 304 4.76 5.60 10.50
C PHE A 304 3.79 4.69 11.24
N GLY A 305 2.99 3.91 10.50
CA GLY A 305 2.04 2.96 11.07
C GLY A 305 1.06 3.61 12.06
N ALA A 306 0.86 2.97 13.21
CA ALA A 306 0.03 3.51 14.29
C ALA A 306 0.47 4.91 14.76
N ASP A 307 1.78 5.19 14.78
CA ASP A 307 2.28 6.49 15.21
C ASP A 307 2.01 7.60 14.19
N ALA A 308 1.75 7.28 12.92
CA ALA A 308 1.29 8.27 11.95
C ALA A 308 -0.06 8.88 12.37
N PHE A 309 -1.01 8.04 12.79
CA PHE A 309 -2.32 8.49 13.28
C PHE A 309 -2.21 9.22 14.62
N ARG A 310 -1.36 8.73 15.55
CA ARG A 310 -1.13 9.45 16.81
C ARG A 310 -0.50 10.82 16.57
N GLY A 311 0.51 10.89 15.71
CA GLY A 311 1.16 12.12 15.30
C GLY A 311 0.16 13.13 14.74
N LEU A 312 -0.66 12.71 13.78
CA LEU A 312 -1.73 13.55 13.24
C LEU A 312 -2.70 14.01 14.33
N SER A 313 -3.07 13.13 15.27
CA SER A 313 -3.96 13.49 16.38
C SER A 313 -3.35 14.56 17.30
N TYR A 314 -2.03 14.60 17.48
CA TYR A 314 -1.37 15.61 18.31
C TYR A 314 -1.28 16.98 17.63
N ASP A 315 -1.27 16.97 16.32
CA ASP A 315 -1.13 18.17 15.50
C ASP A 315 -2.49 18.79 15.13
N LEU A 316 -3.60 18.08 15.32
CA LEU A 316 -4.98 18.60 15.19
C LEU A 316 -5.51 19.27 16.46
N THR A 317 -4.68 20.06 17.15
CA THR A 317 -5.06 20.89 18.32
C THR A 317 -5.11 22.36 17.94
N LYS A 318 -5.74 23.19 18.79
CA LYS A 318 -5.79 24.64 18.59
C LYS A 318 -4.40 25.24 18.42
N GLU A 319 -3.49 24.95 19.36
CA GLU A 319 -2.14 25.51 19.38
C GLU A 319 -1.35 25.09 18.13
N SER A 320 -1.45 23.82 17.74
CA SER A 320 -0.75 23.32 16.56
C SER A 320 -1.29 23.96 15.28
N ILE A 321 -2.62 23.97 15.06
CA ILE A 321 -3.24 24.57 13.87
C ILE A 321 -2.84 26.04 13.72
N ILE A 322 -2.86 26.83 14.80
CA ILE A 322 -2.42 28.22 14.77
C ILE A 322 -0.95 28.32 14.35
N ALA A 323 -0.06 27.52 14.96
CA ALA A 323 1.36 27.54 14.65
C ALA A 323 1.65 27.23 13.17
N TYR A 324 0.96 26.24 12.59
CA TYR A 324 1.08 25.93 11.17
C TYR A 324 0.62 27.08 10.28
N LEU A 325 -0.55 27.65 10.55
CA LEU A 325 -1.08 28.76 9.77
C LEU A 325 -0.18 30.00 9.88
N ASP A 326 0.47 30.22 11.02
CA ASP A 326 1.47 31.26 11.19
C ASP A 326 2.72 31.05 10.32
N ASP A 327 3.14 29.79 10.13
CA ASP A 327 4.33 29.44 9.34
C ASP A 327 4.06 29.44 7.82
N VAL A 328 2.92 28.90 7.37
CA VAL A 328 2.65 28.67 5.93
C VAL A 328 1.74 29.71 5.28
N SER A 329 1.05 30.57 6.05
CA SER A 329 0.01 31.46 5.50
C SER A 329 0.07 32.87 6.12
N PRO A 330 0.69 33.83 5.42
CA PRO A 330 1.01 35.15 5.97
C PRO A 330 -0.20 36.11 6.04
N ASN A 331 -1.31 35.80 5.39
CA ASN A 331 -2.50 36.67 5.35
C ASN A 331 -3.79 35.86 5.55
N LYS A 332 -4.89 36.59 5.76
CA LYS A 332 -6.21 36.03 6.06
C LYS A 332 -6.71 35.08 4.98
N ASP A 333 -6.68 35.50 3.72
CA ASP A 333 -7.18 34.71 2.58
C ASP A 333 -6.38 33.40 2.44
N ASP A 334 -5.05 33.47 2.56
CA ASP A 334 -4.20 32.28 2.51
C ASP A 334 -4.54 31.31 3.65
N ARG A 335 -4.76 31.81 4.88
CA ARG A 335 -5.12 30.96 6.02
C ARG A 335 -6.47 30.27 5.82
N TYR A 336 -7.45 30.99 5.26
CA TYR A 336 -8.76 30.45 4.91
C TYR A 336 -8.61 29.25 3.95
N TYR A 337 -7.92 29.43 2.83
CA TYR A 337 -7.73 28.35 1.85
C TYR A 337 -6.87 27.22 2.39
N THR A 338 -5.84 27.53 3.18
CA THR A 338 -4.96 26.52 3.80
C THR A 338 -5.72 25.59 4.74
N LEU A 339 -6.65 26.10 5.54
CA LEU A 339 -7.51 25.27 6.40
C LEU A 339 -8.37 24.29 5.59
N ILE A 340 -8.99 24.78 4.51
CA ILE A 340 -9.82 23.96 3.62
C ILE A 340 -8.97 22.88 2.95
N ILE A 341 -7.81 23.25 2.40
CA ILE A 341 -6.89 22.33 1.73
C ILE A 341 -6.37 21.28 2.71
N LEU A 342 -6.03 21.67 3.94
CA LEU A 342 -5.58 20.75 4.98
C LEU A 342 -6.64 19.67 5.25
N GLY A 343 -7.90 20.05 5.42
CA GLY A 343 -8.99 19.09 5.61
C GLY A 343 -9.18 18.13 4.44
N LEU A 344 -9.14 18.66 3.21
CA LEU A 344 -9.25 17.86 2.00
C LEU A 344 -8.08 16.86 1.86
N GLN A 345 -6.84 17.30 2.05
CA GLN A 345 -5.66 16.45 1.91
C GLN A 345 -5.66 15.31 2.92
N ILE A 346 -5.99 15.61 4.19
CA ILE A 346 -6.09 14.57 5.23
C ILE A 346 -7.24 13.59 4.91
N GLU A 347 -8.42 14.07 4.51
CA GLU A 347 -9.56 13.21 4.14
C GLU A 347 -9.23 12.30 2.96
N MET A 348 -8.60 12.83 1.90
CA MET A 348 -8.17 12.04 0.73
C MET A 348 -7.20 10.93 1.15
N GLY A 349 -6.19 11.26 1.96
CA GLY A 349 -5.22 10.30 2.48
C GLY A 349 -5.88 9.23 3.35
N ILE A 350 -6.75 9.62 4.28
CA ILE A 350 -7.51 8.69 5.13
C ILE A 350 -8.45 7.81 4.31
N THR A 351 -9.08 8.35 3.26
CA THR A 351 -9.99 7.60 2.38
C THR A 351 -9.24 6.51 1.61
N LEU A 352 -8.08 6.83 1.03
CA LEU A 352 -7.24 5.83 0.39
C LEU A 352 -6.78 4.75 1.37
N GLN A 353 -6.43 5.15 2.59
CA GLN A 353 -6.03 4.20 3.63
C GLN A 353 -7.19 3.32 4.09
N TYR A 354 -8.39 3.89 4.25
CA TYR A 354 -9.60 3.16 4.60
C TYR A 354 -9.90 2.06 3.59
N LEU A 355 -9.89 2.41 2.30
CA LEU A 355 -10.21 1.48 1.23
C LEU A 355 -9.14 0.38 1.11
N SER A 356 -7.86 0.74 1.12
CA SER A 356 -6.77 -0.24 1.02
C SER A 356 -6.74 -1.16 2.24
N TYR A 357 -6.83 -0.63 3.46
CA TYR A 357 -6.84 -1.43 4.70
C TYR A 357 -8.04 -2.38 4.76
N ARG A 358 -9.25 -1.89 4.46
CA ARG A 358 -10.48 -2.70 4.52
C ARG A 358 -10.42 -3.88 3.55
N GLU A 359 -9.96 -3.67 2.32
CA GLU A 359 -9.85 -4.76 1.36
C GLU A 359 -8.68 -5.69 1.72
N SER A 360 -7.55 -5.17 2.22
CA SER A 360 -6.46 -6.00 2.73
C SER A 360 -6.89 -6.93 3.86
N LEU A 361 -7.70 -6.46 4.81
CA LEU A 361 -8.22 -7.31 5.89
C LEU A 361 -9.09 -8.46 5.38
N LYS A 362 -9.86 -8.23 4.31
CA LYS A 362 -10.71 -9.27 3.71
C LYS A 362 -9.90 -10.31 2.94
N THR A 363 -8.82 -9.90 2.28
CA THR A 363 -8.01 -10.78 1.42
C THR A 363 -6.89 -11.48 2.18
N LEU A 364 -6.38 -10.91 3.29
CA LEU A 364 -5.26 -11.47 4.03
C LEU A 364 -5.44 -12.94 4.46
N PRO A 365 -6.62 -13.41 4.93
CA PRO A 365 -6.83 -14.82 5.26
C PRO A 365 -6.66 -15.78 4.08
N ARG A 366 -6.88 -15.30 2.85
CA ARG A 366 -6.63 -16.10 1.64
C ARG A 366 -5.12 -16.18 1.32
N ILE A 367 -4.36 -15.15 1.64
CA ILE A 367 -2.92 -15.07 1.38
C ILE A 367 -2.13 -15.83 2.45
N LEU A 368 -2.51 -15.66 3.72
CA LEU A 368 -1.91 -16.34 4.88
C LEU A 368 -2.82 -17.49 5.34
N ALA A 369 -3.19 -18.38 4.42
CA ALA A 369 -4.17 -19.44 4.67
C ALA A 369 -3.75 -20.44 5.77
N ASP A 370 -2.45 -20.49 6.09
CA ASP A 370 -1.87 -21.38 7.11
C ASP A 370 -1.92 -20.79 8.52
N LEU A 371 -2.30 -19.51 8.69
CA LEU A 371 -2.41 -18.86 10.00
C LEU A 371 -3.87 -18.72 10.44
N ASP A 372 -4.12 -18.95 11.73
CA ASP A 372 -5.39 -18.58 12.34
C ASP A 372 -5.41 -17.07 12.61
N LEU A 373 -6.15 -16.34 11.79
CA LEU A 373 -6.25 -14.88 11.84
C LEU A 373 -7.49 -14.37 12.57
N GLU A 374 -8.27 -15.22 13.27
CA GLU A 374 -9.52 -14.78 13.91
C GLU A 374 -9.27 -13.63 14.91
N ALA A 375 -8.32 -13.80 15.82
CA ALA A 375 -7.97 -12.78 16.82
C ALA A 375 -7.37 -11.50 16.19
N PHE A 376 -6.61 -11.66 15.10
CA PHE A 376 -6.08 -10.54 14.32
C PHE A 376 -7.22 -9.70 13.72
N LEU A 377 -8.15 -10.35 13.03
CA LEU A 377 -9.28 -9.68 12.38
C LEU A 377 -10.20 -9.00 13.40
N GLU A 378 -10.43 -9.62 14.56
CA GLU A 378 -11.19 -9.02 15.66
C GLU A 378 -10.51 -7.74 16.17
N SER A 379 -9.20 -7.77 16.38
CA SER A 379 -8.43 -6.61 16.88
C SER A 379 -8.26 -5.51 15.85
N ALA A 380 -8.22 -5.87 14.56
CA ALA A 380 -8.11 -4.94 13.43
C ALA A 380 -9.44 -4.25 13.07
N SER A 381 -10.57 -4.94 13.22
CA SER A 381 -11.88 -4.45 12.78
C SER A 381 -12.30 -3.07 13.32
N PRO A 382 -12.01 -2.68 14.59
CA PRO A 382 -12.36 -1.36 15.11
C PRO A 382 -11.81 -0.19 14.28
N ALA A 383 -10.58 -0.31 13.76
CA ALA A 383 -9.98 0.74 12.94
C ALA A 383 -10.80 1.03 11.67
N VAL A 384 -11.43 0.02 11.07
CA VAL A 384 -12.27 0.17 9.87
C VAL A 384 -13.45 1.12 10.13
N SER A 385 -14.07 1.02 11.31
CA SER A 385 -15.22 1.86 11.65
C SER A 385 -14.80 3.32 11.89
N HIS A 386 -13.65 3.54 12.53
CA HIS A 386 -13.13 4.88 12.77
C HIS A 386 -12.61 5.55 11.48
N LEU A 387 -11.91 4.80 10.63
CA LEU A 387 -11.50 5.27 9.31
C LEU A 387 -12.70 5.67 8.45
N ALA A 388 -13.79 4.90 8.49
CA ALA A 388 -15.02 5.21 7.76
C ALA A 388 -15.69 6.53 8.18
N LEU A 389 -15.51 6.98 9.44
CA LEU A 389 -16.05 8.26 9.92
C LEU A 389 -15.25 9.47 9.44
N LEU A 390 -14.00 9.25 9.04
CA LEU A 390 -13.05 10.27 8.59
C LEU A 390 -12.77 10.21 7.08
N SER A 391 -13.49 9.37 6.34
CA SER A 391 -13.29 9.15 4.91
C SER A 391 -14.57 9.35 4.10
N GLU A 392 -14.41 9.80 2.87
CA GLU A 392 -15.49 9.97 1.91
C GLU A 392 -14.94 9.76 0.49
N ASN A 393 -15.55 8.83 -0.25
CA ASN A 393 -15.11 8.50 -1.61
C ASN A 393 -15.30 9.67 -2.57
N ALA A 394 -16.30 10.52 -2.32
CA ALA A 394 -16.58 11.67 -3.18
C ALA A 394 -15.38 12.63 -3.30
N SER A 395 -14.53 12.72 -2.26
CA SER A 395 -13.27 13.50 -2.28
C SER A 395 -12.25 13.02 -3.33
N LEU A 396 -12.37 11.77 -3.78
CA LEU A 396 -11.48 11.15 -4.76
C LEU A 396 -12.15 10.95 -6.13
N ILE A 397 -13.49 11.00 -6.19
CA ILE A 397 -14.26 10.72 -7.40
C ILE A 397 -14.69 12.01 -8.10
N ASP A 398 -15.00 13.07 -7.36
CA ASP A 398 -15.53 14.29 -7.95
C ASP A 398 -14.45 15.38 -8.00
N PRO A 399 -13.95 15.77 -9.18
CA PRO A 399 -13.01 16.88 -9.31
C PRO A 399 -13.62 18.24 -8.91
N TYR A 400 -14.94 18.32 -8.74
CA TYR A 400 -15.68 19.51 -8.31
C TYR A 400 -16.32 19.34 -6.92
N TYR A 401 -15.87 18.34 -6.16
CA TYR A 401 -16.46 17.96 -4.88
C TYR A 401 -16.80 19.16 -3.98
N SER A 402 -18.06 19.22 -3.54
CA SER A 402 -18.48 20.13 -2.49
C SER A 402 -17.94 19.61 -1.16
N ILE A 403 -16.96 20.34 -0.61
CA ILE A 403 -16.39 20.15 0.72
C ILE A 403 -17.54 19.96 1.75
N ASN A 404 -17.33 19.09 2.76
CA ASN A 404 -18.21 18.81 3.94
C ASN A 404 -18.80 17.38 4.07
N GLY A 405 -18.21 16.35 3.45
CA GLY A 405 -18.73 14.97 3.56
C GLY A 405 -18.40 14.24 4.87
N THR A 406 -17.37 14.68 5.61
CA THR A 406 -16.96 14.06 6.88
C THR A 406 -16.87 15.08 8.00
N ILE A 407 -16.81 14.61 9.25
CA ILE A 407 -16.53 15.48 10.40
C ILE A 407 -15.20 16.24 10.21
N LEU A 408 -14.19 15.62 9.61
CA LEU A 408 -12.89 16.25 9.38
C LEU A 408 -12.95 17.45 8.42
N THR A 409 -13.46 17.24 7.20
CA THR A 409 -13.55 18.33 6.22
C THR A 409 -14.55 19.40 6.66
N GLN A 410 -15.67 18.99 7.27
CA GLN A 410 -16.68 19.91 7.78
C GLN A 410 -16.13 20.81 8.88
N THR A 411 -15.40 20.26 9.85
CA THR A 411 -14.84 21.03 10.98
C THR A 411 -13.81 22.05 10.50
N LEU A 412 -12.85 21.65 9.66
CA LEU A 412 -11.81 22.59 9.19
C LEU A 412 -12.39 23.68 8.26
N THR A 413 -13.39 23.34 7.45
CA THR A 413 -14.10 24.33 6.63
C THR A 413 -14.90 25.30 7.48
N ASN A 414 -15.60 24.80 8.51
CA ASN A 414 -16.36 25.64 9.42
C ASN A 414 -15.48 26.58 10.24
N ILE A 415 -14.29 26.13 10.65
CA ILE A 415 -13.28 27.00 11.27
C ILE A 415 -12.85 28.09 10.27
N ALA A 416 -12.57 27.72 9.01
CA ALA A 416 -12.18 28.67 7.98
C ALA A 416 -13.27 29.73 7.73
N ASP A 417 -14.53 29.31 7.54
CA ASP A 417 -15.66 30.20 7.33
C ASP A 417 -15.89 31.13 8.52
N LEU A 418 -15.84 30.61 9.75
CA LEU A 418 -15.99 31.45 10.95
C LEU A 418 -14.82 32.43 11.13
N TYR A 419 -13.59 32.02 10.77
CA TYR A 419 -12.44 32.91 10.75
C TYR A 419 -12.61 34.01 9.68
N ASP A 420 -13.13 33.69 8.50
CA ASP A 420 -13.41 34.70 7.48
C ASP A 420 -14.48 35.72 7.93
N GLU A 421 -15.50 35.26 8.66
CA GLU A 421 -16.54 36.16 9.18
C GLU A 421 -16.06 37.06 10.32
N THR A 422 -15.19 36.54 11.21
CA THR A 422 -14.84 37.21 12.48
C THR A 422 -13.47 37.88 12.49
N ASP A 423 -12.55 37.46 11.62
CA ASP A 423 -11.12 37.80 11.66
C ASP A 423 -10.45 37.42 13.00
N ASP A 424 -11.00 36.45 13.71
CA ASP A 424 -10.50 35.94 15.00
C ASP A 424 -10.30 34.41 14.91
N LEU A 425 -9.09 34.01 14.52
CA LEU A 425 -8.72 32.60 14.31
C LEU A 425 -8.78 31.79 15.62
N ASP A 426 -8.32 32.40 16.71
CA ASP A 426 -8.33 31.77 18.04
C ASP A 426 -9.75 31.42 18.49
N ALA A 427 -10.69 32.36 18.35
CA ALA A 427 -12.09 32.15 18.70
C ALA A 427 -12.76 31.17 17.73
N ALA A 428 -12.43 31.21 16.44
CA ALA A 428 -12.98 30.30 15.44
C ALA A 428 -12.61 28.84 15.74
N ILE A 429 -11.33 28.57 16.06
CA ILE A 429 -10.89 27.22 16.41
C ILE A 429 -11.48 26.78 17.76
N GLU A 430 -11.49 27.65 18.77
CA GLU A 430 -12.06 27.34 20.10
C GLU A 430 -13.55 26.98 20.03
N PHE A 431 -14.31 27.60 19.12
CA PHE A 431 -15.71 27.27 18.90
C PHE A 431 -15.92 25.81 18.43
N TYR A 432 -14.96 25.24 17.67
CA TYR A 432 -15.01 23.89 17.13
C TYR A 432 -14.06 22.90 17.84
N GLU A 433 -13.56 23.24 19.03
CA GLU A 433 -12.59 22.42 19.77
C GLU A 433 -13.10 21.01 20.05
N GLN A 434 -14.39 20.85 20.38
CA GLN A 434 -14.96 19.52 20.63
C GLN A 434 -14.97 18.64 19.37
N ASP A 435 -15.22 19.21 18.19
CA ASP A 435 -15.21 18.44 16.94
C ASP A 435 -13.77 18.00 16.61
N LEU A 436 -12.77 18.86 16.87
CA LEU A 436 -11.36 18.50 16.79
C LEU A 436 -11.03 17.36 17.77
N GLU A 437 -11.50 17.41 19.02
CA GLU A 437 -11.31 16.31 19.98
C GLU A 437 -11.96 15.00 19.51
N ASP A 438 -13.13 15.05 18.88
CA ASP A 438 -13.81 13.87 18.33
C ASP A 438 -13.00 13.24 17.18
N ILE A 439 -12.48 14.07 16.26
CA ILE A 439 -11.57 13.63 15.19
C ILE A 439 -10.31 12.99 15.78
N ARG A 440 -9.67 13.65 16.74
CA ARG A 440 -8.48 13.14 17.43
C ARG A 440 -8.76 11.81 18.13
N GLY A 441 -9.91 11.67 18.77
CA GLY A 441 -10.36 10.43 19.40
C GLY A 441 -10.46 9.27 18.40
N HIS A 442 -10.97 9.51 17.19
CA HIS A 442 -10.99 8.51 16.12
C HIS A 442 -9.58 8.12 15.65
N LEU A 443 -8.67 9.08 15.46
CA LEU A 443 -7.29 8.82 15.06
C LEU A 443 -6.54 7.96 16.10
N ILE A 444 -6.70 8.26 17.40
CA ILE A 444 -6.10 7.47 18.48
C ILE A 444 -6.67 6.05 18.50
N ALA A 445 -7.99 5.89 18.33
CA ALA A 445 -8.62 4.57 18.29
C ALA A 445 -8.14 3.71 17.10
N ILE A 446 -7.86 4.33 15.94
CA ILE A 446 -7.23 3.65 14.81
C ILE A 446 -5.83 3.16 15.18
N ALA A 447 -5.01 4.03 15.78
CA ALA A 447 -3.65 3.69 16.18
C ALA A 447 -3.61 2.53 17.20
N ASP A 448 -4.51 2.55 18.18
CA ASP A 448 -4.59 1.52 19.22
C ASP A 448 -5.03 0.17 18.63
N ALA A 449 -6.00 0.18 17.71
CA ALA A 449 -6.42 -1.02 16.99
C ALA A 449 -5.30 -1.59 16.11
N TRP A 450 -4.49 -0.75 15.46
CA TRP A 450 -3.34 -1.20 14.66
C TRP A 450 -2.27 -1.87 15.51
N VAL A 451 -1.97 -1.32 16.69
CA VAL A 451 -1.02 -1.95 17.64
C VAL A 451 -1.58 -3.30 18.13
N ALA A 452 -2.84 -3.35 18.54
CA ALA A 452 -3.46 -4.59 19.00
C ALA A 452 -3.53 -5.66 17.90
N ALA A 453 -3.79 -5.26 16.64
CA ALA A 453 -3.74 -6.14 15.48
C ALA A 453 -2.33 -6.69 15.27
N ALA A 454 -1.28 -5.86 15.33
CA ALA A 454 0.10 -6.34 15.22
C ALA A 454 0.46 -7.35 16.32
N ASP A 455 0.06 -7.08 17.57
CA ASP A 455 0.32 -7.97 18.71
C ASP A 455 -0.38 -9.34 18.54
N THR A 456 -1.60 -9.35 18.05
CA THR A 456 -2.36 -10.58 17.80
C THR A 456 -1.86 -11.37 16.59
N LEU A 457 -1.42 -10.69 15.52
CA LEU A 457 -0.78 -11.35 14.38
C LEU A 457 0.56 -11.96 14.76
N GLU A 458 1.38 -11.26 15.55
CA GLU A 458 2.63 -11.79 16.07
C GLU A 458 2.39 -13.01 16.98
N ALA A 459 1.36 -12.97 17.83
CA ALA A 459 0.98 -14.13 18.65
C ALA A 459 0.52 -15.32 17.79
N ALA A 460 -0.21 -15.07 16.69
CA ALA A 460 -0.60 -16.11 15.74
C ALA A 460 0.62 -16.75 15.06
N LEU A 461 1.64 -15.96 14.72
CA LEU A 461 2.90 -16.45 14.13
C LEU A 461 3.72 -17.32 15.08
N GLN A 462 3.82 -16.91 16.35
CA GLN A 462 4.51 -17.70 17.38
C GLN A 462 3.75 -19.00 17.70
N GLY A 463 2.48 -19.10 17.26
CA GLY A 463 1.52 -20.12 17.62
C GLY A 463 1.05 -19.96 19.07
N THR A 464 -0.14 -20.48 19.39
CA THR A 464 -0.43 -20.80 20.79
C THR A 464 0.62 -21.80 21.25
N ASP A 465 1.56 -21.38 22.09
CA ASP A 465 2.72 -22.17 22.51
C ASP A 465 2.29 -23.37 23.38
N ILE A 466 1.70 -24.39 22.74
CA ILE A 466 1.39 -25.69 23.32
C ILE A 466 2.69 -26.34 23.78
N THR A 467 3.83 -25.99 23.17
CA THR A 467 5.18 -26.38 23.58
C THR A 467 5.56 -25.82 24.96
N MET A 468 5.36 -24.53 25.25
CA MET A 468 5.54 -23.99 26.61
C MET A 468 4.59 -24.64 27.61
N GLN A 469 3.31 -24.80 27.26
CA GLN A 469 2.35 -25.45 28.14
C GLN A 469 2.73 -26.91 28.41
N LEU A 470 3.19 -27.65 27.39
CA LEU A 470 3.72 -29.02 27.54
C LEU A 470 5.02 -29.06 28.32
N VAL A 471 5.93 -28.11 28.16
CA VAL A 471 7.19 -28.01 28.94
C VAL A 471 6.90 -27.69 30.41
N VAL A 472 5.94 -26.82 30.69
CA VAL A 472 5.49 -26.50 32.05
C VAL A 472 4.78 -27.71 32.68
N VAL A 473 3.87 -28.37 31.96
CA VAL A 473 3.15 -29.56 32.44
C VAL A 473 4.10 -30.75 32.63
N SER A 474 5.02 -30.97 31.70
CA SER A 474 6.01 -32.07 31.79
C SER A 474 7.07 -31.78 32.86
N GLY A 475 7.48 -30.53 33.03
CA GLY A 475 8.31 -30.07 34.15
C GLY A 475 7.63 -30.29 35.51
N LEU A 476 6.34 -29.95 35.64
CA LEU A 476 5.56 -30.20 36.86
C LEU A 476 5.43 -31.70 37.15
N ALA A 477 5.19 -32.52 36.11
CA ALA A 477 5.07 -33.96 36.25
C ALA A 477 6.39 -34.61 36.72
N ILE A 478 7.54 -34.13 36.23
CA ILE A 478 8.88 -34.56 36.69
C ILE A 478 9.09 -34.19 38.16
N VAL A 479 8.75 -32.96 38.55
CA VAL A 479 8.88 -32.51 39.95
C VAL A 479 8.01 -33.37 40.89
N ILE A 480 6.75 -33.62 40.52
CA ILE A 480 5.84 -34.48 41.29
C ILE A 480 6.38 -35.91 41.39
N ALA A 481 6.89 -36.47 40.29
CA ALA A 481 7.48 -37.81 40.28
C ALA A 481 8.72 -37.90 41.18
N VAL A 482 9.61 -36.90 41.12
CA VAL A 482 10.80 -36.82 41.99
C VAL A 482 10.40 -36.71 43.45
N VAL A 483 9.45 -35.84 43.79
CA VAL A 483 8.94 -35.69 45.17
C VAL A 483 8.32 -36.99 45.68
N ALA A 484 7.51 -37.68 44.87
CA ALA A 484 6.89 -38.95 45.23
C ALA A 484 7.93 -40.07 45.45
N ILE A 485 8.98 -40.14 44.61
CA ILE A 485 10.08 -41.09 44.76
C ILE A 485 10.89 -40.79 46.04
N LEU A 486 11.21 -39.52 46.29
CA LEU A 486 11.97 -39.11 47.49
C LEU A 486 11.16 -39.33 48.77
N TYR A 487 9.86 -39.03 48.77
CA TYR A 487 8.96 -39.32 49.88
C TYR A 487 8.88 -40.82 50.16
N ARG A 488 8.66 -41.63 49.11
CA ARG A 488 8.59 -43.09 49.25
C ARG A 488 9.88 -43.68 49.82
N ARG A 489 11.05 -43.20 49.36
CA ARG A 489 12.37 -43.61 49.88
C ARG A 489 12.65 -43.19 51.33
N ARG A 490 11.96 -42.17 51.85
CA ARG A 490 12.04 -41.79 53.27
C ARG A 490 11.07 -42.58 54.16
N SER A 491 9.96 -43.06 53.60
CA SER A 491 8.93 -43.82 54.32
C SER A 491 9.18 -45.34 54.37
N THR A 492 10.21 -45.83 53.67
CA THR A 492 10.76 -47.20 53.76
C THR A 492 12.16 -47.13 54.33
#